data_AF-A0A6G0QDQ2-F1
#
_entry.id   AF-A0A6G0QDQ2-F1
#
_cell.length_a   1.000
_cell.length_b   1.000
_cell.length_c   1.000
_cell.angle_alpha   90.00
_cell.angle_beta   90.00
_cell.angle_gamma   90.00
#
_symmetry.space_group_name_H-M   'P 1'
#
loop_
_entity.id
_entity.type
_entity.pdbx_description
1 polymer ?
#
loop_
_entity_poly.entity_id
_entity_poly.type
_entity_poly.pdbx_seq_one_letter_code
_entity_poly.pdbx_strand_id
1 'polypeptide(L)'
;MHLDGPGRWPWLIYALCCGVSDIVIPSVEVWRGSLTRSDIVAISTVLQTHYPQPILGTTQNDRHQYGFVDFQEGAELRLCGAHYGEDCAIVLSSACRCRALYDPADGASVNVIVPGYGACKTKLGAGSRFTP
;
A
#
# COMPACT_ATOMS: atom_id res chain seq x y z
N MET A 1 -7.27 -7.94 9.53
CA MET A 1 -6.40 -7.89 8.33
C MET A 1 -5.80 -9.28 8.12
N HIS A 2 -6.35 -10.09 7.21
CA HIS A 2 -5.68 -11.34 6.79
C HIS A 2 -4.69 -10.95 5.68
N LEU A 3 -3.43 -10.83 6.05
CA LEU A 3 -2.39 -10.29 5.19
C LEU A 3 -1.66 -11.46 4.49
N ASP A 4 -2.27 -12.16 3.55
CA ASP A 4 -1.63 -13.34 2.95
C ASP A 4 -1.04 -13.00 1.57
N GLY A 5 -0.02 -12.13 1.56
CA GLY A 5 0.69 -11.75 0.34
C GLY A 5 2.16 -11.38 0.57
N PRO A 6 3.05 -11.67 -0.40
CA PRO A 6 4.44 -11.23 -0.33
C PRO A 6 4.49 -9.69 -0.22
N GLY A 7 5.32 -9.16 0.68
CA GLY A 7 5.51 -7.71 0.87
C GLY A 7 4.62 -7.05 1.92
N ARG A 8 3.69 -7.79 2.52
CA ARG A 8 2.89 -7.38 3.68
C ARG A 8 3.69 -6.66 4.75
N TRP A 9 4.78 -7.29 5.20
CA TRP A 9 5.51 -6.87 6.39
C TRP A 9 6.25 -5.54 6.17
N PRO A 10 7.00 -5.37 5.07
CA PRO A 10 7.54 -4.07 4.67
C PRO A 10 6.51 -2.95 4.65
N TRP A 11 5.34 -3.18 4.07
CA TRP A 11 4.29 -2.17 3.97
C TRP A 11 3.64 -1.83 5.31
N LEU A 12 3.41 -2.83 6.16
CA LEU A 12 2.90 -2.60 7.52
C LEU A 12 3.87 -1.74 8.33
N ILE A 13 5.18 -2.07 8.29
CA ILE A 13 6.19 -1.30 8.99
C ILE A 13 6.32 0.12 8.43
N TYR A 14 6.24 0.29 7.12
CA TYR A 14 6.21 1.62 6.52
C TYR A 14 5.05 2.46 7.08
N ALA A 15 3.84 1.90 7.10
CA ALA A 15 2.65 2.61 7.59
C ALA A 15 2.76 2.99 9.07
N LEU A 16 3.31 2.12 9.92
CA LEU A 16 3.42 2.35 11.36
C LEU A 16 4.61 3.23 11.77
N CYS A 17 5.74 3.11 11.08
CA CYS A 17 7.02 3.66 11.53
C CYS A 17 7.59 4.74 10.62
N CYS A 18 7.07 4.90 9.40
CA CYS A 18 7.65 5.80 8.39
C CYS A 18 6.62 6.71 7.71
N GLY A 19 5.33 6.52 7.98
CA GLY A 19 4.26 7.38 7.48
C GLY A 19 4.26 8.74 8.16
N VAL A 20 4.03 9.81 7.38
CA VAL A 20 3.98 11.20 7.87
C VAL A 20 2.59 11.57 8.41
N SER A 21 1.93 10.63 9.08
CA SER A 21 0.53 10.81 9.47
C SER A 21 0.43 11.40 10.87
N ASP A 22 -0.31 12.50 11.02
CA ASP A 22 -0.73 13.02 12.33
C ASP A 22 -1.79 12.12 13.02
N ILE A 23 -2.14 10.98 12.39
CA ILE A 23 -3.07 10.00 12.95
C ILE A 23 -2.39 9.24 14.07
N VAL A 24 -2.88 9.46 15.29
CA VAL A 24 -2.51 8.67 16.46
C VAL A 24 -3.25 7.34 16.42
N ILE A 25 -2.53 6.26 16.15
CA ILE A 25 -3.05 4.89 16.29
C ILE A 25 -2.62 4.38 17.68
N PRO A 26 -3.53 4.30 18.67
CA PRO A 26 -3.15 4.00 20.05
C PRO A 26 -2.73 2.55 20.27
N SER A 27 -3.22 1.62 19.43
CA SER A 27 -2.86 0.21 19.50
C SER A 27 -3.13 -0.48 18.17
N VAL A 28 -2.22 -1.37 17.76
CA VAL A 28 -2.41 -2.27 16.61
C VAL A 28 -2.19 -3.70 17.09
N GLU A 29 -3.20 -4.54 16.93
CA GLU A 29 -3.07 -5.96 17.21
C GLU A 29 -2.82 -6.75 15.93
N VAL A 30 -1.72 -7.50 15.90
CA VAL A 30 -1.35 -8.37 14.79
C VAL A 30 -1.50 -9.83 15.23
N TRP A 31 -2.57 -10.48 14.77
CA TRP A 31 -2.84 -11.89 15.06
C TRP A 31 -2.45 -12.75 13.87
N ARG A 32 -1.74 -13.86 14.13
CA ARG A 32 -1.35 -14.88 13.14
C ARG A 32 -0.54 -14.34 11.95
N GLY A 33 0.78 -14.49 12.03
CA GLY A 33 1.69 -14.14 10.95
C GLY A 33 3.03 -14.84 11.09
N SER A 34 3.52 -15.43 10.01
CA SER A 34 4.91 -15.86 9.94
C SER A 34 5.76 -14.71 9.40
N LEU A 35 6.86 -14.43 10.10
CA LEU A 35 7.94 -13.58 9.60
C LEU A 35 9.01 -14.51 9.04
N THR A 36 9.21 -14.45 7.74
CA THR A 36 10.34 -15.15 7.11
C THR A 36 11.61 -14.31 7.24
N ARG A 37 12.77 -14.92 7.00
CA ARG A 37 14.04 -14.19 6.93
C ARG A 37 14.00 -13.06 5.90
N SER A 38 13.38 -13.32 4.75
CA SER A 38 13.22 -12.33 3.68
C SER A 38 12.37 -11.14 4.13
N ASP A 39 11.31 -11.38 4.91
CA ASP A 39 10.48 -10.31 5.47
C ASP A 39 11.27 -9.44 6.45
N ILE A 40 12.08 -10.04 7.32
CA ILE A 40 12.91 -9.30 8.28
C ILE A 40 13.92 -8.40 7.56
N VAL A 41 14.58 -8.92 6.51
CA VAL A 41 15.51 -8.13 5.69
C VAL A 41 14.78 -6.97 5.02
N ALA A 42 13.62 -7.24 4.42
CA ALA A 42 12.84 -6.22 3.75
C ALA A 42 12.32 -5.14 4.72
N ILE A 43 11.91 -5.53 5.94
CA ILE A 43 11.56 -4.60 7.03
C ILE A 43 12.74 -3.71 7.40
N SER A 44 13.94 -4.29 7.58
CA SER A 44 15.13 -3.51 7.91
C SER A 44 15.42 -2.47 6.84
N THR A 45 15.28 -2.83 5.57
CA THR A 45 15.44 -1.89 4.47
C THR A 45 14.39 -0.78 4.54
N VAL A 46 13.13 -1.09 4.84
CA VAL A 46 12.07 -0.08 5.00
C VAL A 46 12.42 0.93 6.09
N LEU A 47 12.90 0.46 7.24
CA LEU A 47 13.27 1.35 8.35
C LEU A 47 14.46 2.26 8.00
N GLN A 48 15.36 1.81 7.12
CA GLN A 48 16.52 2.60 6.68
C GLN A 48 16.17 3.58 5.55
N THR A 49 15.44 3.11 4.54
CA THR A 49 15.09 3.91 3.36
C THR A 49 13.78 4.66 3.55
N HIS A 50 13.12 4.49 4.70
CA HIS A 50 11.75 4.92 4.96
C HIS A 50 10.79 4.47 3.86
N TYR A 51 11.03 3.28 3.27
CA TYR A 51 10.31 2.85 2.08
C TYR A 51 10.39 1.34 1.81
N PRO A 52 9.27 0.65 1.50
CA PRO A 52 9.27 -0.73 1.03
C PRO A 52 9.93 -0.86 -0.32
N GLN A 53 10.97 -1.69 -0.39
CA GLN A 53 11.58 -2.03 -1.67
C GLN A 53 10.61 -2.89 -2.51
N PRO A 54 10.67 -2.81 -3.85
CA PRO A 54 10.05 -3.82 -4.69
C PRO A 54 10.50 -5.19 -4.23
N ILE A 55 9.54 -6.10 -4.14
CA ILE A 55 9.86 -7.52 -4.03
C ILE A 55 10.43 -7.88 -5.40
N LEU A 56 11.72 -7.63 -5.57
CA LEU A 56 12.48 -8.04 -6.73
C LEU A 56 12.66 -9.56 -6.64
N GLY A 57 11.55 -10.26 -6.84
CA GLY A 57 11.54 -11.67 -7.17
C GLY A 57 12.21 -11.80 -8.53
N THR A 58 13.30 -12.56 -8.54
CA THR A 58 14.07 -12.95 -9.71
C THR A 58 13.20 -13.24 -10.93
N THR A 59 13.58 -12.62 -12.06
CA THR A 59 13.16 -12.84 -13.46
C THR A 59 11.84 -12.20 -13.93
N GLN A 60 12.02 -11.32 -14.94
CA GLN A 60 11.06 -10.63 -15.80
C GLN A 60 10.41 -9.33 -15.29
N ASN A 61 10.94 -8.24 -15.88
CA ASN A 61 10.34 -6.93 -16.14
C ASN A 61 10.48 -5.86 -15.05
N ASP A 62 11.36 -4.91 -15.35
CA ASP A 62 11.50 -3.53 -14.84
C ASP A 62 10.22 -2.67 -15.01
N ARG A 63 9.05 -3.23 -14.70
CA ARG A 63 7.75 -2.64 -15.04
C ARG A 63 7.00 -2.10 -13.83
N HIS A 64 7.35 -2.53 -12.63
CA HIS A 64 6.80 -1.98 -11.39
C HIS A 64 7.36 -0.57 -11.15
N GLN A 65 6.48 0.42 -11.05
CA GLN A 65 6.87 1.80 -10.78
C GLN A 65 6.35 2.25 -9.42
N TYR A 66 7.27 2.67 -8.57
CA TYR A 66 6.91 3.38 -7.35
C TYR A 66 6.66 4.84 -7.65
N GLY A 67 5.84 5.45 -6.81
CA GLY A 67 5.57 6.86 -6.89
C GLY A 67 4.51 7.29 -5.89
N PHE A 68 3.74 8.28 -6.32
CA PHE A 68 2.62 8.84 -5.59
C PHE A 68 1.37 8.82 -6.45
N VAL A 69 0.22 8.69 -5.81
CA VAL A 69 -1.06 9.04 -6.40
C VAL A 69 -1.61 10.25 -5.66
N ASP A 70 -1.90 11.29 -6.43
CA ASP A 70 -2.68 12.44 -5.96
C ASP A 70 -4.16 12.13 -6.15
N PHE A 71 -4.88 12.04 -5.04
CA PHE A 71 -6.33 11.86 -5.01
C PHE A 71 -7.04 13.18 -4.79
N GLN A 72 -8.14 13.37 -5.51
CA GLN A 72 -9.10 14.43 -5.24
C GLN A 72 -10.06 13.99 -4.13
N GLU A 73 -10.66 14.98 -3.46
CA GLU A 73 -11.81 14.73 -2.58
C GLU A 73 -12.93 14.02 -3.36
N GLY A 74 -13.58 13.05 -2.72
CA GLY A 74 -14.58 12.20 -3.35
C GLY A 74 -14.03 11.03 -4.15
N ALA A 75 -12.69 10.84 -4.23
CA ALA A 75 -12.11 9.68 -4.90
C ALA A 75 -12.42 8.38 -4.15
N GLU A 76 -12.83 7.36 -4.91
CA GLU A 76 -13.18 6.04 -4.39
C GLU A 76 -11.99 5.08 -4.47
N LEU A 77 -11.69 4.41 -3.36
CA LEU A 77 -10.62 3.42 -3.25
C LEU A 77 -11.18 2.09 -2.75
N ARG A 78 -10.64 0.99 -3.25
CA ARG A 78 -11.05 -0.35 -2.80
C ARG A 78 -10.07 -0.89 -1.78
N LEU A 79 -10.54 -1.34 -0.62
CA LEU A 79 -9.66 -1.94 0.39
C LEU A 79 -9.12 -3.30 -0.11
N CYS A 80 -7.81 -3.52 0.02
CA CYS A 80 -7.21 -4.80 -0.31
C CYS A 80 -7.41 -5.79 0.86
N GLY A 81 -7.94 -6.99 0.57
CA GLY A 81 -8.03 -8.07 1.56
C GLY A 81 -9.29 -8.07 2.45
N ALA A 82 -10.36 -7.37 2.05
CA ALA A 82 -11.68 -7.56 2.65
C ALA A 82 -12.20 -8.97 2.29
N HIS A 83 -12.47 -9.80 3.31
CA HIS A 83 -13.03 -11.13 3.11
C HIS A 83 -14.52 -11.03 2.74
N TYR A 84 -14.93 -11.79 1.72
CA TYR A 84 -16.29 -12.02 1.24
C TYR A 84 -16.99 -10.84 0.56
N GLY A 85 -16.83 -10.75 -0.77
CA GLY A 85 -17.90 -10.39 -1.70
C GLY A 85 -18.43 -8.94 -1.69
N GLU A 86 -18.14 -8.16 -0.66
CA GLU A 86 -18.45 -6.74 -0.62
C GLU A 86 -17.21 -5.97 -1.07
N ASP A 87 -17.32 -5.30 -2.22
CA ASP A 87 -16.41 -4.23 -2.64
C ASP A 87 -16.45 -3.15 -1.53
N CYS A 88 -15.62 -3.29 -0.49
CA CYS A 88 -15.46 -2.27 0.54
C CYS A 88 -14.73 -1.07 -0.07
N ALA A 89 -15.52 -0.18 -0.66
CA ALA A 89 -15.11 1.09 -1.17
C ALA A 89 -15.03 2.12 -0.03
N ILE A 90 -13.92 2.82 0.07
CA ILE A 90 -13.79 4.02 0.88
C ILE A 90 -13.79 5.23 -0.03
N VAL A 91 -14.48 6.28 0.37
CA VAL A 91 -14.48 7.57 -0.33
C VAL A 91 -13.64 8.53 0.49
N LEU A 92 -12.66 9.15 -0.15
CA LEU A 92 -11.79 10.12 0.51
C LEU A 92 -12.58 11.40 0.80
N SER A 93 -12.64 11.79 2.06
CA SER A 93 -13.28 13.04 2.52
C SER A 93 -12.46 14.30 2.23
N SER A 94 -11.23 14.15 1.75
CA SER A 94 -10.34 15.25 1.39
C SER A 94 -9.34 14.78 0.35
N ALA A 95 -8.82 15.72 -0.45
CA ALA A 95 -7.68 15.42 -1.32
C ALA A 95 -6.48 14.95 -0.50
N CYS A 96 -5.77 13.94 -0.99
CA CYS A 96 -4.56 13.45 -0.34
C CYS A 96 -3.55 12.91 -1.36
N ARG A 97 -2.27 12.95 -0.98
CA ARG A 97 -1.20 12.32 -1.74
C ARG A 97 -0.80 11.03 -1.03
N CYS A 98 -1.03 9.91 -1.69
CA CYS A 98 -0.71 8.58 -1.16
C CYS A 98 0.49 7.98 -1.88
N ARG A 99 1.25 7.14 -1.19
CA ARG A 99 2.29 6.32 -1.82
C ARG A 99 1.65 5.22 -2.63
N ALA A 100 2.29 4.89 -3.76
CA ALA A 100 1.70 4.01 -4.73
C ALA A 100 2.75 3.10 -5.40
N LEU A 101 2.30 1.90 -5.76
CA LEU A 101 2.99 0.95 -6.61
C LEU A 101 2.11 0.68 -7.83
N TYR A 102 2.58 1.10 -8.98
CA TYR A 102 1.97 0.81 -10.27
C TYR A 102 2.53 -0.50 -10.84
N ASP A 103 1.63 -1.42 -11.16
CA ASP A 103 1.95 -2.62 -11.93
C ASP A 103 1.21 -2.57 -13.27
N PRO A 104 1.91 -2.39 -14.41
CA PRO A 104 1.28 -2.35 -15.72
C PRO A 104 0.71 -3.70 -16.18
N ALA A 105 1.04 -4.82 -15.52
CA ALA A 105 0.40 -6.11 -15.79
C ALA A 105 -1.04 -6.18 -15.23
N ASP A 106 -1.38 -5.29 -14.29
CA ASP A 106 -2.63 -5.30 -13.52
C ASP A 106 -3.68 -4.29 -14.05
N GLY A 107 -3.73 -4.11 -15.38
CA GLY A 107 -4.84 -3.43 -16.06
C GLY A 107 -5.11 -1.98 -15.63
N ALA A 108 -4.07 -1.17 -15.48
CA ALA A 108 -4.13 0.24 -15.03
C ALA A 108 -4.59 0.48 -13.58
N SER A 109 -4.57 -0.58 -12.76
CA SER A 109 -4.79 -0.44 -11.32
C SER A 109 -3.48 -0.15 -10.56
N VAL A 110 -3.60 0.58 -9.46
CA VAL A 110 -2.47 1.00 -8.63
C VAL A 110 -2.74 0.59 -7.20
N ASN A 111 -1.75 -0.05 -6.59
CA ASN A 111 -1.77 -0.37 -5.17
C ASN A 111 -1.29 0.87 -4.42
N VAL A 112 -2.14 1.41 -3.54
CA VAL A 112 -1.91 2.66 -2.81
C VAL A 112 -1.98 2.41 -1.31
N ILE A 113 -1.15 3.11 -0.55
CA ILE A 113 -1.25 3.12 0.91
C ILE A 113 -1.92 4.40 1.36
N VAL A 114 -3.08 4.23 1.99
CA VAL A 114 -3.85 5.32 2.57
C VAL A 114 -3.57 5.38 4.06
N PRO A 115 -3.05 6.50 4.59
CA PRO A 115 -2.87 6.68 6.03
C PRO A 115 -4.17 6.40 6.79
N GLY A 116 -4.10 5.62 7.87
CA GLY A 116 -5.26 5.22 8.67
C GLY A 116 -6.10 4.07 8.11
N TYR A 117 -6.00 3.74 6.82
CA TYR A 117 -6.80 2.67 6.17
C TYR A 117 -5.97 1.51 5.63
N GLY A 118 -4.68 1.73 5.36
CA GLY A 118 -3.76 0.70 4.89
C GLY A 118 -3.77 0.53 3.36
N ALA A 119 -3.56 -0.70 2.90
CA ALA A 119 -3.42 -1.01 1.48
C ALA A 119 -4.77 -0.98 0.75
N CYS A 120 -4.84 -0.17 -0.29
CA CYS A 120 -6.01 -0.01 -1.16
C CYS A 120 -5.60 -0.20 -2.62
N LYS A 121 -6.59 -0.44 -3.49
CA LYS A 121 -6.44 -0.49 -4.93
C LYS A 121 -7.33 0.57 -5.57
N THR A 122 -6.80 1.28 -6.54
CA THR A 122 -7.55 2.26 -7.34
C THR A 122 -7.28 2.05 -8.82
N LYS A 123 -8.24 2.41 -9.66
CA LYS A 123 -7.98 2.64 -11.09
C LYS A 123 -7.54 4.10 -11.27
N LEU A 124 -6.60 4.34 -12.18
CA LEU A 124 -6.23 5.71 -12.58
C LEU A 124 -7.35 6.32 -13.44
N GLY A 125 -7.72 7.57 -13.17
CA GLY A 125 -8.86 8.23 -13.81
C GLY A 125 -9.04 9.69 -13.39
N ALA A 126 -10.25 10.23 -13.60
CA ALA A 126 -10.53 11.67 -13.44
C ALA A 126 -10.24 12.25 -12.03
N GLY A 127 -10.18 11.42 -11.00
CA GLY A 127 -9.90 11.82 -9.61
C GLY A 127 -8.56 11.32 -9.03
N SER A 128 -7.73 10.63 -9.82
CA SER A 128 -6.50 9.99 -9.34
C SER A 128 -5.38 10.04 -10.39
N ARG A 129 -4.24 10.66 -10.04
CA ARG A 129 -3.08 10.79 -10.94
C ARG A 129 -1.83 10.17 -10.33
N PHE A 130 -1.22 9.21 -11.04
CA PHE A 130 0.08 8.66 -10.68
C PHE A 130 1.23 9.57 -11.12
N THR A 131 2.19 9.77 -10.23
CA THR A 131 3.47 10.45 -10.47
C THR A 131 4.58 9.51 -9.98
N PRO A 132 5.49 9.04 -10.85
CA PRO A 132 6.64 8.23 -10.44
C PRO A 132 7.52 8.93 -9.39
#